data_AF-A0A963X3A8-F1
#
_entry.id   AF-A0A963X3A8-F1
#
_cell.length_a   1.000
_cell.length_b   1.000
_cell.length_c   1.000
_cell.angle_alpha   90.00
_cell.angle_beta   90.00
_cell.angle_gamma   90.00
#
_symmetry.space_group_name_H-M   'P 1'
#
loop_
_entity.id
_entity.type
_entity.pdbx_description
1 polymer ?
#
loop_
_entity_poly.entity_id
_entity_poly.type
_entity_poly.pdbx_seq_one_letter_code
_entity_poly.pdbx_strand_id
1 'polypeptide(L)' 'MNTTAGILAGLLVAGAAVTVYRFARRQADQLRAAIDEMRGANPGAGDVIDFEKDPETGVFRPRA' A
#
# COMPACT_ATOMS: atom_id res chain seq x y z
N MET A 1 -20.97 16.84 38.57
CA MET A 1 -20.98 15.52 37.89
C MET A 1 -20.46 15.57 36.45
N ASN A 2 -19.82 16.66 36.00
CA ASN A 2 -19.58 16.88 34.57
C ASN A 2 -18.14 16.53 34.13
N THR A 3 -17.18 16.58 35.05
CA THR A 3 -15.76 16.33 34.77
C THR A 3 -15.45 14.84 34.58
N THR A 4 -16.03 13.97 35.41
CA THR A 4 -15.84 12.51 35.32
C THR A 4 -16.41 11.95 34.02
N ALA A 5 -17.56 12.46 33.59
CA ALA A 5 -18.16 12.08 32.31
C ALA A 5 -17.28 12.47 31.11
N GLY A 6 -16.68 13.66 31.13
CA GLY A 6 -15.77 14.12 30.08
C GLY A 6 -14.49 13.27 29.98
N ILE A 7 -13.91 12.90 31.12
CA ILE A 7 -12.71 12.03 31.16
C ILE A 7 -13.03 10.64 30.60
N LEU A 8 -14.16 10.06 31.00
CA LEU A 8 -14.59 8.74 30.49
C LEU A 8 -14.87 8.76 29.00
N ALA A 9 -15.52 9.82 28.50
CA ALA A 9 -15.76 9.99 27.06
C ALA A 9 -14.44 10.10 26.28
N GLY A 10 -13.47 10.87 26.78
CA GLY A 10 -12.15 11.00 26.17
C GLY A 10 -11.39 9.67 26.09
N LEU A 11 -11.41 8.89 27.18
CA LEU A 11 -10.77 7.57 27.23
C LEU A 11 -11.43 6.56 26.28
N LEU A 12 -12.76 6.57 26.17
CA LEU A 12 -13.50 5.72 25.23
C LEU A 12 -13.13 6.01 23.78
N VAL A 13 -13.08 7.29 23.40
CA VAL A 13 -12.72 7.69 22.04
C VAL A 13 -11.27 7.32 21.72
N ALA A 14 -10.34 7.59 22.64
CA ALA A 14 -8.94 7.22 22.47
C ALA A 14 -8.76 5.69 22.35
N GLY A 15 -9.46 4.92 23.19
CA GLY A 15 -9.47 3.46 23.12
C GLY A 15 -9.99 2.93 21.78
N ALA A 16 -11.12 3.46 21.31
CA ALA A 16 -11.70 3.10 20.02
C ALA A 16 -10.77 3.47 18.84
N ALA A 17 -10.12 4.63 18.89
CA ALA A 17 -9.16 5.03 17.86
C ALA A 17 -7.95 4.08 17.80
N VAL A 18 -7.43 3.65 18.95
CA VAL A 18 -6.30 2.70 19.03
C VAL A 18 -6.68 1.33 18.48
N THR A 19 -7.89 0.81 18.78
CA THR A 19 -8.32 -0.49 18.27
C THR A 19 -8.51 -0.46 16.76
N VAL A 20 -9.13 0.59 16.22
CA VAL A 20 -9.28 0.80 14.78
C VAL A 20 -7.92 0.93 14.10
N TYR A 21 -7.00 1.72 14.67
CA TYR A 21 -5.64 1.85 14.12
C TYR A 21 -4.88 0.53 14.10
N ARG A 22 -4.93 -0.25 15.19
CA ARG A 22 -4.28 -1.58 15.24
C ARG A 22 -4.88 -2.54 14.24
N PHE A 23 -6.19 -2.52 14.04
CA PHE A 23 -6.87 -3.34 13.06
C PHE A 23 -6.48 -2.94 11.62
N ALA A 24 -6.51 -1.64 11.31
CA ALA A 24 -6.12 -1.11 10.01
C ALA A 24 -4.65 -1.43 9.69
N ARG A 25 -3.75 -1.33 10.68
CA ARG A 25 -2.33 -1.69 10.50
C ARG A 25 -2.15 -3.17 10.14
N ARG A 26 -2.86 -4.08 10.83
CA ARG A 26 -2.85 -5.51 10.51
C ARG A 26 -3.37 -5.80 9.10
N GLN A 27 -4.43 -5.13 8.68
CA GLN A 27 -4.96 -5.27 7.33
C GLN A 27 -3.99 -4.72 6.27
N ALA A 28 -3.33 -3.60 6.54
CA ALA A 28 -2.34 -3.04 5.63
C ALA A 28 -1.14 -3.98 5.43
N ASP A 29 -0.69 -4.63 6.51
CA ASP A 29 0.40 -5.60 6.44
C ASP A 29 -0.02 -6.88 5.68
N GLN A 30 -1.26 -7.35 5.86
CA GLN A 30 -1.82 -8.46 5.06
C GLN A 30 -1.96 -8.10 3.58
N LEU A 31 -2.40 -6.88 3.28
CA LEU A 31 -2.53 -6.39 1.91
C LEU A 31 -1.15 -6.29 1.24
N ARG A 32 -0.14 -5.77 1.93
CA ARG A 32 1.24 -5.75 1.43
C ARG A 32 1.77 -7.14 1.18
N ALA A 33 1.56 -8.08 2.11
CA ALA A 33 1.97 -9.47 1.92
C ALA A 33 1.30 -10.09 0.70
N ALA A 34 0.01 -9.84 0.47
CA ALA A 34 -0.70 -10.33 -0.71
C ALA A 34 -0.18 -9.68 -2.02
N ILE A 35 0.16 -8.38 -2.00
CA ILE A 35 0.76 -7.69 -3.15
C ILE A 35 2.16 -8.25 -3.44
N ASP A 36 2.98 -8.47 -2.42
CA ASP A 36 4.31 -9.04 -2.58
C ASP A 36 4.24 -10.50 -3.06
N GLU A 37 3.26 -11.27 -2.59
CA GLU A 37 3.00 -12.63 -3.08
C GLU A 37 2.58 -12.63 -4.57
N MET A 38 1.68 -11.72 -4.97
CA MET A 38 1.31 -11.55 -6.39
C MET A 38 2.49 -11.08 -7.25
N ARG A 39 3.35 -10.20 -6.72
CA ARG A 39 4.54 -9.71 -7.42
C ARG A 39 5.62 -10.79 -7.54
N GLY A 40 5.79 -11.61 -6.50
CA GLY A 40 6.68 -12.77 -6.51
C GLY A 40 6.19 -13.91 -7.41
N ALA A 41 4.87 -14.07 -7.55
CA ALA A 41 4.27 -15.05 -8.44
C ALA A 41 4.36 -14.65 -9.93
N ASN A 42 4.66 -13.39 -10.24
CA ASN A 42 4.79 -12.89 -11.60
C ASN A 42 6.06 -12.04 -11.78
N PRO A 43 7.26 -12.66 -11.78
CA PRO A 43 8.53 -11.94 -11.91
C PRO A 43 8.69 -11.17 -13.24
N GLY A 44 7.79 -11.37 -14.22
CA GLY A 44 7.76 -10.66 -15.51
C GLY A 44 6.71 -9.55 -15.63
N ALA A 45 5.86 -9.30 -14.62
CA ALA A 45 4.86 -8.22 -14.69
C ALA A 45 5.47 -6.81 -14.59
N GLY A 46 6.78 -6.73 -14.38
CA GLY A 46 7.59 -5.52 -14.43
C GLY A 46 8.73 -5.64 -15.44
N ASP A 47 8.55 -6.38 -16.55
CA ASP A 47 9.44 -6.24 -17.70
C ASP A 47 9.42 -4.76 -18.10
N VAL A 48 10.49 -4.07 -17.73
CA VAL A 48 10.80 -2.75 -18.27
C VAL A 48 11.05 -3.03 -19.75
N ILE A 49 10.03 -2.77 -20.58
CA ILE A 49 10.19 -2.87 -22.03
C ILE A 49 11.14 -1.74 -22.40
N ASP A 50 12.43 -2.05 -22.48
CA ASP A 50 13.44 -1.11 -22.93
C ASP A 50 13.13 -0.81 -24.39
N PHE A 51 12.72 0.42 -24.67
CA PHE A 51 12.53 0.88 -26.03
C PHE A 51 13.78 1.63 -26.48
N GLU A 52 14.40 1.18 -27.56
CA GLU A 52 15.51 1.89 -28.20
C GLU A 52 14.97 2.76 -29.34
N LYS A 53 15.45 4.00 -29.41
CA LYS A 53 15.08 4.93 -30.48
C LYS A 53 15.92 4.62 -31.70
N ASP A 54 15.27 4.22 -32.78
CA ASP A 54 15.92 4.01 -34.08
C ASP A 54 16.47 5.36 -34.60
N PRO A 55 17.79 5.49 -34.82
CA PRO A 55 18.39 6.76 -35.24
C PRO A 55 18.05 7.14 -36.68
N GLU A 56 17.63 6.20 -37.52
CA GLU A 56 17.29 6.45 -38.93
C GLU A 56 15.83 6.87 -39.10
N THR A 57 14.92 6.27 -38.32
CA THR A 57 13.47 6.50 -38.44
C THR A 57 12.88 7.33 -37.31
N GLY A 58 13.59 7.47 -36.18
CA GLY A 58 13.13 8.16 -34.98
C GLY A 58 12.06 7.41 -34.19
N VAL A 59 11.66 6.20 -34.63
CA VAL A 59 10.62 5.38 -34.00
C VAL A 59 11.23 4.54 -32.88
N PHE A 60 10.51 4.44 -31.77
CA PHE A 60 10.90 3.59 -30.64
C PHE A 60 10.52 2.14 -30.93
N ARG A 61 11.50 1.24 -30.87
CA ARG A 61 11.29 -0.22 -31.04
C ARG A 61 11.69 -0.94 -29.75
N PRO A 62 11.00 -2.04 -29.38
CA PRO A 62 11.41 -2.83 -28.24
C PRO A 62 12.83 -3.38 -28.49
N ARG A 63 13.72 -3.14 -27.53
CA ARG A 63 15.07 -3.70 -27.48
C ARG A 63 14.94 -5.17 -27.13
N ALA A 64 15.33 -6.03 -28.08
CA ALA A 64 15.37 -7.48 -27.89
C ALA A 64 16.57 -7.91 -27.04
#